data_AF-A0A937ZVR9-F1
#
_entry.id   AF-A0A937ZVR9-F1
#
_cell.length_a   1.000
_cell.length_b   1.000
_cell.length_c   1.000
_cell.angle_alpha   90.00
_cell.angle_beta   90.00
_cell.angle_gamma   90.00
#
_symmetry.space_group_name_H-M   'P 1'
#
loop_
_entity.id
_entity.type
_entity.pdbx_description
1 polymer ?
#
loop_
_entity_poly.entity_id
_entity_poly.type
_entity_poly.pdbx_seq_one_letter_code
_entity_poly.pdbx_strand_id
1 'polypeptide(L)'
;MNLTVEGLRAEGWRELRSSGFTTAIGQVLFRTDRGAMEACFIAPDSIGNDNAGGDVVHGGAMMTFADIVLGFAAAKASGNPCCVTVQMTYQFVGAARFGDFVNCRAEIVRVTNSLVFARGLVRAGDQ
;
A
#
# COMPACT_ATOMS: atom_id res chain seq x y z
N MET A 1 -7.37 -5.34 17.01
CA MET A 1 -6.35 -5.84 16.06
C MET A 1 -5.02 -5.86 16.78
N ASN A 2 -4.25 -6.95 16.69
CA ASN A 2 -2.90 -6.95 17.24
C ASN A 2 -1.97 -6.34 16.18
N LEU A 3 -1.61 -5.06 16.34
CA LEU A 3 -0.87 -4.27 15.35
C LEU A 3 0.62 -4.63 15.26
N THR A 4 1.07 -5.69 15.93
CA THR A 4 2.40 -6.25 15.68
C THR A 4 2.39 -7.07 14.39
N VAL A 5 3.55 -7.19 13.75
CA VAL A 5 3.72 -8.04 12.55
C VAL A 5 3.31 -9.48 12.83
N GLU A 6 3.61 -10.01 14.02
CA GLU A 6 3.20 -11.35 14.44
C GLU A 6 1.68 -11.45 14.60
N GLY A 7 1.05 -10.44 15.20
CA GLY A 7 -0.40 -10.34 15.31
C GLY A 7 -1.09 -10.35 13.94
N LEU A 8 -0.61 -9.53 13.02
CA LEU A 8 -1.10 -9.48 11.64
C LEU A 8 -0.92 -10.83 10.93
N ARG A 9 0.22 -11.50 11.10
CA ARG A 9 0.44 -12.84 10.53
C ARG A 9 -0.57 -13.86 11.06
N ALA A 10 -0.89 -13.82 12.36
CA ALA A 10 -1.93 -14.67 12.94
C ALA A 10 -3.34 -14.38 12.37
N GLU A 11 -3.59 -13.13 11.95
CA GLU A 11 -4.82 -12.70 11.27
C GLU A 11 -4.81 -12.96 9.75
N GLY A 12 -3.83 -13.70 9.23
CA GLY A 12 -3.77 -14.15 7.84
C GLY A 12 -3.04 -13.21 6.88
N TRP A 13 -2.41 -12.14 7.39
CA TRP A 13 -1.53 -11.29 6.60
C TRP A 13 -0.21 -12.00 6.27
N ARG A 14 0.31 -11.76 5.08
CA ARG A 14 1.54 -12.36 4.58
C ARG A 14 2.51 -11.27 4.16
N GLU A 15 3.78 -11.47 4.47
CA GLU A 15 4.80 -10.50 4.10
C GLU A 15 5.00 -10.45 2.59
N LEU A 16 5.02 -9.24 2.04
CA LEU A 16 5.34 -9.00 0.65
C LEU A 16 6.84 -9.15 0.45
N ARG A 17 7.26 -10.32 -0.05
CA ARG A 17 8.64 -10.54 -0.46
C ARG A 17 9.00 -9.55 -1.57
N SER A 18 9.89 -8.62 -1.27
CA SER A 18 10.26 -7.54 -2.16
C SER A 18 11.76 -7.27 -2.10
N SER A 19 12.27 -6.60 -3.13
CA SER A 19 13.66 -6.17 -3.24
C SER A 19 13.71 -4.80 -3.92
N GLY A 20 14.85 -4.10 -3.80
CA GLY A 20 15.02 -2.78 -4.41
C GLY A 20 14.10 -1.73 -3.78
N PHE A 21 13.56 -0.83 -4.60
CA PHE A 21 12.85 0.37 -4.10
C PHE A 21 11.64 0.06 -3.21
N THR A 22 10.95 -1.07 -3.43
CA THR A 22 9.80 -1.47 -2.60
C THR A 22 10.16 -1.61 -1.11
N THR A 23 11.40 -1.95 -0.77
CA THR A 23 11.82 -2.09 0.64
C THR A 23 11.93 -0.75 1.36
N ALA A 24 11.89 0.38 0.65
CA ALA A 24 11.97 1.71 1.24
C ALA A 24 10.75 2.05 2.12
N ILE A 25 9.60 1.42 1.90
CA ILE A 25 8.40 1.59 2.73
C ILE A 25 8.47 0.78 4.03
N GLY A 26 9.46 -0.12 4.15
CA GLY A 26 9.55 -1.07 5.25
C GLY A 26 8.74 -2.33 4.98
N GLN A 27 8.29 -2.97 6.07
CA GLN A 27 7.66 -4.28 5.99
C GLN A 27 6.18 -4.18 5.58
N VAL A 28 5.94 -4.30 4.28
CA VAL A 28 4.59 -4.39 3.71
C VAL A 28 4.05 -5.81 3.87
N LEU A 29 2.83 -5.93 4.37
CA LEU A 29 2.07 -7.17 4.39
C LEU A 29 0.88 -7.08 3.43
N PHE A 30 0.40 -8.22 2.97
CA PHE A 30 -0.77 -8.32 2.11
C PHE A 30 -1.66 -9.50 2.50
N ARG A 31 -2.94 -9.39 2.13
CA ARG A 31 -3.90 -10.50 2.13
C ARG A 31 -4.83 -10.37 0.93
N THR A 32 -5.56 -11.44 0.64
CA THR A 32 -6.70 -11.38 -0.28
C THR A 32 -7.97 -11.51 0.56
N ASP A 33 -8.82 -10.48 0.52
CA ASP A 33 -10.13 -10.45 1.19
C ASP A 33 -11.23 -10.30 0.13
N ARG A 34 -12.18 -11.25 0.11
CA ARG A 34 -13.31 -11.28 -0.85
C ARG A 34 -12.87 -11.04 -2.31
N GLY A 35 -11.73 -11.60 -2.70
CA GLY A 35 -11.16 -11.46 -4.05
C GLY A 35 -10.36 -10.17 -4.30
N ALA A 36 -10.46 -9.17 -3.42
CA ALA A 36 -9.66 -7.95 -3.50
C ALA A 36 -8.32 -8.11 -2.80
N MET A 37 -7.27 -7.49 -3.34
CA MET A 37 -5.99 -7.39 -2.66
C MET A 37 -6.04 -6.25 -1.65
N GLU A 38 -5.62 -6.56 -0.43
CA GLU A 38 -5.42 -5.58 0.63
C GLU A 38 -3.97 -5.67 1.07
N ALA A 39 -3.34 -4.52 1.30
CA ALA A 39 -2.00 -4.44 1.85
C ALA A 39 -1.97 -3.46 3.01
N CYS A 40 -0.99 -3.63 3.90
CA CYS A 40 -0.77 -2.74 5.02
C CYS A 40 0.71 -2.66 5.40
N PHE A 41 1.05 -1.65 6.19
CA PHE A 41 2.29 -1.57 6.97
C PHE A 41 2.02 -0.80 8.27
N ILE A 42 2.91 -0.96 9.24
CA ILE A 42 2.96 -0.09 10.42
C ILE A 42 3.95 1.01 10.12
N ALA A 43 3.53 2.27 10.18
CA ALA A 43 4.35 3.40 9.75
C ALA A 43 5.64 3.54 10.57
N PRO A 44 6.84 3.31 9.98
CA PRO A 44 8.09 3.53 10.67
C PRO A 44 8.49 5.01 10.62
N ASP A 45 9.39 5.40 11.52
CA ASP A 45 10.01 6.73 11.53
C ASP A 45 10.94 6.96 10.32
N SER A 46 11.51 5.90 9.76
CA SER A 46 12.44 5.93 8.61
C SER A 46 11.87 6.51 7.32
N ILE A 47 10.55 6.68 7.22
CA ILE A 47 9.85 7.28 6.07
C ILE A 47 9.21 8.63 6.40
N GLY A 48 9.70 9.28 7.45
CA GLY A 48 9.23 10.57 7.93
C GLY A 48 9.38 11.72 6.93
N ASN A 49 8.57 12.76 7.13
CA ASN A 49 8.68 14.02 6.41
C ASN A 49 9.46 15.06 7.23
N ASP A 50 10.71 15.29 6.85
CA ASP A 50 11.61 16.26 7.52
C ASP A 50 11.02 17.69 7.55
N ASN A 51 10.21 18.06 6.57
CA ASN A 51 9.62 19.39 6.46
C ASN A 51 8.31 19.55 7.25
N ALA A 52 7.74 18.46 7.77
CA ALA A 52 6.48 18.50 8.52
C ALA A 52 6.67 18.64 10.03
N GLY A 53 7.91 18.64 10.53
CA GLY A 53 8.24 18.82 11.95
C GLY A 53 7.42 17.93 12.88
N GLY A 54 7.79 16.66 13.04
CA GLY A 54 7.06 15.74 13.91
C GLY A 54 7.09 14.29 13.43
N ASP A 55 6.02 13.56 13.73
CA ASP A 55 5.85 12.12 13.49
C ASP A 55 5.09 11.79 12.20
N VAL A 56 5.13 12.69 11.20
CA VAL A 56 4.33 12.58 9.97
C VAL A 56 5.08 11.80 8.89
N VAL A 57 4.40 10.83 8.27
CA VAL A 57 4.92 10.08 7.13
C VAL A 57 5.03 10.95 5.88
N HIS A 58 6.12 10.81 5.12
CA HIS A 58 6.33 11.51 3.86
C HIS A 58 5.26 11.16 2.83
N GLY A 59 4.66 12.17 2.20
CA GLY A 59 3.62 11.95 1.19
C GLY A 59 4.09 11.08 0.03
N GLY A 60 5.37 11.21 -0.36
CA GLY A 60 5.99 10.32 -1.34
C GLY A 60 5.98 8.84 -0.92
N ALA A 61 6.19 8.52 0.35
CA ALA A 61 6.12 7.15 0.86
C ALA A 61 4.68 6.60 0.77
N MET A 62 3.68 7.43 1.09
CA MET A 62 2.26 7.06 0.95
C MET A 62 1.87 6.80 -0.51
N MET A 63 2.36 7.63 -1.44
CA MET A 63 2.16 7.42 -2.87
C MET A 63 2.85 6.15 -3.36
N THR A 64 4.10 5.91 -2.96
CA THR A 64 4.81 4.68 -3.30
C THR A 64 4.09 3.45 -2.77
N PHE A 65 3.60 3.48 -1.54
CA PHE A 65 2.77 2.40 -1.00
C PHE A 65 1.52 2.16 -1.85
N ALA A 66 0.78 3.20 -2.21
CA ALA A 66 -0.40 3.07 -3.06
C ALA A 66 -0.07 2.48 -4.43
N ASP A 67 1.02 2.96 -5.06
CA ASP A 67 1.50 2.47 -6.36
C ASP A 67 1.84 0.97 -6.31
N ILE A 68 2.56 0.52 -5.28
CA ILE A 68 2.86 -0.90 -5.05
C ILE A 68 1.56 -1.72 -5.02
N VAL A 69 0.60 -1.31 -4.19
CA VAL A 69 -0.65 -2.08 -3.97
C VAL A 69 -1.49 -2.14 -5.24
N LEU A 70 -1.65 -1.00 -5.93
CA LEU A 70 -2.41 -0.93 -7.18
C LEU A 70 -1.72 -1.70 -8.31
N GLY A 71 -0.40 -1.62 -8.41
CA GLY A 71 0.39 -2.36 -9.40
C GLY A 71 0.29 -3.88 -9.22
N PHE A 72 0.40 -4.37 -7.99
CA PHE A 72 0.20 -5.80 -7.70
C PHE A 72 -1.22 -6.26 -8.03
N ALA A 73 -2.24 -5.47 -7.67
CA ALA A 73 -3.62 -5.77 -8.02
C ALA A 73 -3.84 -5.79 -9.55
N ALA A 74 -3.24 -4.85 -10.28
CA ALA A 74 -3.32 -4.77 -11.73
C ALA A 74 -2.62 -5.94 -12.44
N ALA A 75 -1.43 -6.33 -11.97
CA ALA A 75 -0.70 -7.50 -12.47
C ALA A 75 -1.52 -8.79 -12.26
N LYS A 76 -2.12 -8.95 -11.07
CA LYS A 76 -3.01 -10.08 -10.78
C LYS A 76 -4.26 -10.10 -11.67
N ALA A 77 -4.89 -8.94 -11.88
CA ALA A 77 -6.12 -8.83 -12.67
C ALA A 77 -5.90 -9.03 -14.17
N SER A 78 -4.75 -8.63 -14.69
CA SER A 78 -4.38 -8.86 -16.10
C SER A 78 -3.88 -10.27 -16.37
N GLY A 79 -3.48 -11.02 -15.33
CA GLY A 79 -2.78 -12.29 -15.48
C GLY A 79 -1.35 -12.14 -16.01
N ASN A 80 -0.81 -10.92 -16.05
CA ASN A 80 0.53 -10.63 -16.52
C ASN A 80 1.39 -10.05 -15.38
N PRO A 81 2.48 -10.71 -14.98
CA PRO A 81 3.36 -10.21 -13.92
C PRO A 81 4.15 -8.95 -14.34
N CYS A 82 4.27 -8.68 -15.65
CA CYS A 82 4.90 -7.47 -16.16
C CYS A 82 3.85 -6.37 -16.33
N CYS A 83 3.67 -5.57 -15.29
CA CYS A 83 2.76 -4.43 -15.27
C CYS A 83 3.51 -3.21 -14.76
N VAL A 84 3.36 -2.08 -15.45
CA VAL A 84 4.03 -0.81 -15.10
C VAL A 84 3.01 0.30 -14.95
N THR A 85 3.26 1.22 -14.02
CA THR A 85 2.41 2.38 -13.80
C THR A 85 2.59 3.38 -14.95
N VAL A 86 1.51 3.65 -15.68
CA VAL A 86 1.50 4.66 -16.76
C VAL A 86 1.17 6.05 -16.20
N GLN A 87 0.21 6.12 -15.28
CA GLN A 87 -0.21 7.34 -14.60
C GLN A 87 -0.82 6.97 -13.24
N MET A 88 -0.53 7.76 -12.21
CA MET A 88 -1.24 7.72 -10.94
C MET A 88 -1.60 9.15 -10.51
N THR A 89 -2.85 9.34 -10.07
CA THR A 89 -3.27 10.56 -9.37
C THR A 89 -3.57 10.19 -7.93
N TYR A 90 -3.03 10.98 -7.00
CA TYR A 90 -3.19 10.77 -5.56
C TYR A 90 -3.65 12.07 -4.92
N GLN A 91 -4.63 11.99 -4.02
CA GLN A 91 -5.12 13.13 -3.25
C GLN A 91 -4.95 12.85 -1.76
N PHE A 92 -4.16 13.69 -1.10
CA PHE A 92 -4.02 13.66 0.35
C PHE A 92 -5.20 14.38 0.99
N VAL A 93 -5.92 13.68 1.86
CA VAL A 93 -7.05 14.21 2.64
C VAL A 93 -6.78 14.23 4.14
N GLY A 94 -5.66 13.65 4.56
CA GLY A 94 -5.20 13.54 5.94
C GLY A 94 -3.74 13.09 5.99
N ALA A 95 -3.17 13.05 7.19
CA ALA A 95 -1.79 12.65 7.43
C ALA A 95 -1.74 11.31 8.18
N ALA A 96 -0.82 10.44 7.80
CA ALA A 96 -0.43 9.27 8.58
C ALA A 96 0.73 9.63 9.52
N ARG A 97 0.73 9.07 10.72
CA ARG A 97 1.77 9.25 11.73
C ARG A 97 2.54 7.96 12.00
N PHE A 98 3.71 8.07 12.62
CA PHE A 98 4.49 6.91 13.03
C PHE A 98 3.68 6.01 13.98
N GLY A 99 3.78 4.71 13.78
CA GLY A 99 3.01 3.70 14.51
C GLY A 99 1.59 3.48 13.97
N ASP A 100 1.07 4.35 13.08
CA ASP A 100 -0.24 4.11 12.47
C ASP A 100 -0.24 2.82 11.66
N PHE A 101 -1.33 2.07 11.79
CA PHE A 101 -1.67 1.02 10.86
C PHE A 101 -2.18 1.67 9.57
N VAL A 102 -1.36 1.60 8.52
CA VAL A 102 -1.71 2.13 7.20
C VAL A 102 -2.12 0.97 6.32
N ASN A 103 -3.32 1.01 5.73
CA ASN A 103 -3.79 0.01 4.79
C ASN A 103 -4.35 0.60 3.50
N CYS A 104 -4.31 -0.21 2.45
CA CYS A 104 -4.90 0.10 1.16
C CYS A 104 -5.62 -1.13 0.61
N ARG A 105 -6.87 -0.93 0.17
CA ARG A 105 -7.64 -1.93 -0.57
C ARG A 105 -7.74 -1.49 -2.03
N ALA A 106 -7.22 -2.31 -2.94
CA ALA A 106 -7.31 -2.06 -4.37
C ALA A 106 -8.65 -2.54 -4.95
N GLU A 107 -9.21 -1.74 -5.84
CA GLU A 107 -10.40 -2.06 -6.63
C GLU A 107 -10.04 -1.95 -8.12
N ILE A 108 -10.28 -3.04 -8.87
CA ILE A 108 -10.12 -3.05 -10.32
C ILE A 108 -11.38 -2.46 -10.94
N VAL A 109 -11.22 -1.33 -11.62
CA VAL A 109 -12.31 -0.61 -12.28
C VAL A 109 -12.56 -1.19 -13.67
N ARG A 110 -11.49 -1.47 -14.42
CA ARG A 110 -11.58 -1.98 -15.79
C ARG A 110 -10.29 -2.69 -16.20
N VAL A 111 -10.43 -3.82 -16.88
CA VAL A 111 -9.34 -4.50 -17.59
C VAL A 111 -9.57 -4.37 -19.09
N THR A 112 -8.54 -3.97 -19.82
CA THR A 112 -8.53 -3.92 -21.29
C THR A 112 -7.41 -4.79 -21.83
N ASN A 113 -7.18 -4.78 -23.13
CA ASN A 113 -6.08 -5.55 -23.73
C ASN A 113 -4.68 -5.05 -23.31
N SER A 114 -4.51 -3.76 -23.04
CA SER A 114 -3.20 -3.15 -22.76
C SER A 114 -3.13 -2.31 -21.48
N LEU A 115 -4.26 -1.95 -20.88
CA LEU A 115 -4.33 -1.13 -19.68
C LEU A 115 -5.25 -1.75 -18.63
N VAL A 116 -4.85 -1.63 -17.37
CA VAL A 116 -5.69 -1.90 -16.21
C VAL A 116 -5.93 -0.59 -15.47
N PHE A 117 -7.20 -0.28 -15.21
CA PHE A 117 -7.61 0.85 -14.40
C PHE A 117 -7.96 0.34 -13.02
N ALA A 118 -7.29 0.88 -12.01
CA ALA A 118 -7.52 0.55 -10.62
C ALA A 118 -7.65 1.84 -9.79
N ARG A 119 -8.35 1.73 -8.67
CA ARG A 119 -8.38 2.76 -7.63
C ARG A 119 -8.17 2.14 -6.28
N GLY A 120 -7.72 2.94 -5.32
CA GLY A 120 -7.54 2.52 -3.94
C GLY A 120 -7.84 3.68 -3.01
N LEU A 121 -8.25 3.33 -1.80
CA LEU A 121 -8.32 4.25 -0.68
C LEU A 121 -7.26 3.82 0.33
N VAL A 122 -6.33 4.72 0.62
CA VAL A 122 -5.36 4.53 1.69
C VAL A 122 -5.91 5.13 2.97
N ARG A 123 -5.89 4.36 4.06
CA ARG A 123 -6.36 4.75 5.38
C ARG A 123 -5.25 4.61 6.40
N ALA A 124 -5.28 5.44 7.43
CA ALA A 124 -4.35 5.40 8.55
C ALA A 124 -5.17 5.36 9.85
N GLY A 125 -5.08 4.27 10.60
CA GLY A 125 -5.99 4.01 11.71
C GLY A 125 -7.45 4.03 11.26
N ASP A 126 -8.28 4.84 11.92
CA ASP A 126 -9.71 4.98 11.61
C ASP A 126 -10.01 6.09 10.57
N GLN A 127 -8.99 6.75 10.02
CA GLN A 127 -9.14 7.87 9.09
C GLN A 127 -9.19 7.43 7.63
#